data_AF-A0A3L6JRI8-F1
#
_entry.id   AF-A0A3L6JRI8-F1
#
_cell.length_a   1.000
_cell.length_b   1.000
_cell.length_c   1.000
_cell.angle_alpha   90.00
_cell.angle_beta   90.00
_cell.angle_gamma   90.00
#
_symmetry.space_group_name_H-M   'P 1'
#
loop_
_entity.id
_entity.type
_entity.pdbx_description
1 polymer ?
#
loop_
_entity_poly.entity_id
_entity_poly.type
_entity_poly.pdbx_seq_one_letter_code
_entity_poly.pdbx_strand_id
1 'polypeptide(L)'
;MRYVLKYRMGRHVETAQMTDDLEAIWIWSYGSIAPTGDLRTLVISDMNAITSIDLTPLAALPNLQLLHIEFSPLQSIDLTPLSSCVNLRSIELVRTALERLNLSPLSFCTNLERLLLWGNKIGKIDLTPLAKCTLLKEIILQEARSLDELDLSPLSSCRMLQYLNARRNRL
;
A
#
# COMPACT_ATOMS: atom_id res chain seq x y z
N MET A 1 5.76 19.41 -11.48
CA MET A 1 6.39 19.81 -10.20
C MET A 1 7.37 18.71 -9.81
N ARG A 2 8.57 19.02 -9.29
CA ARG A 2 9.51 17.97 -8.88
C ARG A 2 9.12 17.38 -7.52
N TYR A 3 8.65 16.15 -7.51
CA TYR A 3 8.33 15.40 -6.30
C TYR A 3 9.52 14.50 -5.91
N VAL A 4 9.78 14.33 -4.61
CA VAL A 4 10.95 13.57 -4.13
C VAL A 4 10.52 12.56 -3.08
N LEU A 5 10.50 11.27 -3.45
CA LEU A 5 10.32 10.17 -2.50
C LEU A 5 11.63 9.94 -1.77
N LYS A 6 11.58 9.89 -0.43
CA LYS A 6 12.73 9.54 0.42
C LYS A 6 12.58 8.12 0.94
N TYR A 7 13.67 7.36 0.92
CA TYR A 7 13.68 6.02 1.49
C TYR A 7 15.01 5.74 2.19
N ARG A 8 15.06 4.68 3.00
CA ARG A 8 16.22 4.36 3.83
C ARG A 8 16.71 2.94 3.60
N MET A 9 17.94 2.81 3.10
CA MET A 9 18.67 1.54 3.00
C MET A 9 19.70 1.44 4.13
N GLY A 10 19.43 0.59 5.13
CA GLY A 10 20.28 0.40 6.31
C GLY A 10 20.58 1.71 7.08
N ARG A 11 21.79 2.26 6.90
CA ARG A 11 22.22 3.55 7.50
C ARG A 11 22.15 4.75 6.54
N HIS A 12 21.88 4.54 5.25
CA HIS A 12 21.84 5.59 4.24
C HIS A 12 20.40 6.00 3.93
N VAL A 13 20.20 7.29 3.65
CA VAL A 13 18.93 7.85 3.14
C VAL A 13 19.15 8.20 1.69
N GLU A 14 18.27 7.70 0.82
CA GLU A 14 18.30 7.91 -0.62
C GLU A 14 17.02 8.60 -1.09
N THR A 15 17.07 9.16 -2.30
CA THR A 15 16.01 10.00 -2.85
C THR A 15 15.72 9.66 -4.31
N ALA A 16 14.46 9.41 -4.63
CA ALA A 16 13.98 9.27 -6.00
C ALA A 16 13.30 10.57 -6.46
N GLN A 17 13.74 11.15 -7.59
CA GLN A 17 13.16 12.35 -8.19
C GLN A 17 12.11 11.98 -9.24
N MET A 18 10.86 12.39 -9.03
CA MET A 18 9.74 12.16 -9.94
C MET A 18 9.51 13.43 -10.77
N THR A 19 9.52 13.31 -12.10
CA THR A 19 9.39 14.45 -13.03
C THR A 19 8.36 14.21 -14.14
N ASP A 20 7.13 14.65 -13.89
CA ASP A 20 6.05 15.04 -14.83
C ASP A 20 5.53 14.07 -15.95
N ASP A 21 6.26 13.06 -16.48
CA ASP A 21 6.04 12.53 -17.86
C ASP A 21 5.74 11.00 -18.17
N LEU A 22 5.20 10.13 -17.30
CA LEU A 22 4.82 8.69 -17.61
C LEU A 22 3.66 8.19 -16.70
N GLU A 23 3.20 6.93 -16.88
CA GLU A 23 2.17 6.26 -16.03
C GLU A 23 2.73 5.43 -14.85
N ALA A 24 4.02 5.03 -14.83
CA ALA A 24 4.56 4.11 -13.82
C ALA A 24 6.01 4.41 -13.37
N ILE A 25 6.31 4.17 -12.08
CA ILE A 25 7.66 4.24 -11.47
C ILE A 25 8.01 2.90 -10.80
N TRP A 26 9.29 2.52 -10.92
CA TRP A 26 9.90 1.38 -10.24
C TRP A 26 11.07 1.86 -9.37
N ILE A 27 11.19 1.40 -8.12
CA ILE A 27 12.36 1.60 -7.27
C ILE A 27 12.98 0.23 -6.95
N TRP A 28 14.26 0.05 -7.28
CA TRP A 28 15.08 -1.13 -7.01
C TRP A 28 16.35 -0.74 -6.24
N SER A 29 16.93 -1.68 -5.48
CA SER A 29 18.03 -1.48 -4.52
C SER A 29 19.39 -0.98 -5.08
N TYR A 30 19.46 -0.68 -6.38
CA TYR A 30 20.67 -0.25 -7.09
C TYR A 30 20.42 0.91 -8.09
N GLY A 31 19.26 1.60 -8.02
CA GLY A 31 18.80 2.56 -9.04
C GLY A 31 18.05 1.85 -10.19
N SER A 32 17.15 2.48 -10.95
CA SER A 32 17.12 3.88 -11.41
C SER A 32 15.76 4.56 -11.16
N ILE A 33 15.62 5.83 -11.54
CA ILE A 33 14.41 6.65 -11.41
C ILE A 33 14.01 7.17 -12.80
N ALA A 34 12.71 7.13 -13.10
CA ALA A 34 12.09 7.63 -14.32
C ALA A 34 11.11 8.80 -13.96
N PRO A 35 10.39 9.41 -14.93
CA PRO A 35 9.38 10.48 -14.73
C PRO A 35 8.35 10.29 -13.59
N THR A 36 7.48 11.26 -13.29
CA THR A 36 6.03 11.21 -13.64
C THR A 36 5.25 12.38 -13.04
N GLY A 37 4.14 12.75 -13.67
CA GLY A 37 3.13 13.71 -13.20
C GLY A 37 1.69 13.32 -13.53
N ASP A 38 1.48 12.23 -14.26
CA ASP A 38 0.23 11.46 -14.32
C ASP A 38 0.46 10.04 -13.77
N LEU A 39 1.18 9.93 -12.64
CA LEU A 39 1.56 8.63 -12.08
C LEU A 39 0.32 7.83 -11.68
N ARG A 40 0.12 6.69 -12.35
CA ARG A 40 -0.95 5.73 -12.05
C ARG A 40 -0.44 4.55 -11.24
N THR A 41 0.85 4.22 -11.36
CA THR A 41 1.43 3.03 -10.72
C THR A 41 2.76 3.34 -10.04
N LEU A 42 2.84 3.15 -8.73
CA LEU A 42 4.10 3.14 -8.00
C LEU A 42 4.43 1.72 -7.56
N VAL A 43 5.57 1.19 -8.00
CA VAL A 43 6.11 -0.09 -7.54
C VAL A 43 7.45 0.14 -6.82
N ILE A 44 7.55 -0.38 -5.60
CA ILE A 44 8.78 -0.38 -4.81
C ILE A 44 9.07 -1.84 -4.46
N SER A 45 10.15 -2.39 -5.01
CA SER A 45 10.58 -3.76 -4.75
C SER A 45 12.07 -3.76 -4.47
N ASP A 46 12.42 -4.12 -3.25
CA ASP A 46 13.79 -4.16 -2.77
C ASP A 46 13.99 -5.43 -1.96
N MET A 47 15.09 -6.17 -2.22
CA MET A 47 15.41 -7.46 -1.61
C MET A 47 15.87 -7.33 -0.15
N ASN A 48 15.07 -6.68 0.68
CA ASN A 48 15.20 -6.40 2.10
C ASN A 48 16.11 -5.22 2.53
N ALA A 49 16.53 -4.32 1.64
CA ALA A 49 17.33 -3.15 2.05
C ALA A 49 16.47 -1.96 2.53
N ILE A 50 15.30 -1.70 1.93
CA ILE A 50 14.42 -0.57 2.31
C ILE A 50 13.72 -0.83 3.65
N THR A 51 13.98 0.05 4.62
CA THR A 51 13.47 -0.03 6.01
C THR A 51 12.44 1.05 6.36
N SER A 52 12.37 2.13 5.58
CA SER A 52 11.35 3.19 5.71
C SER A 52 11.18 3.91 4.38
N ILE A 53 9.95 4.36 4.09
CA ILE A 53 9.58 5.12 2.88
C ILE A 53 8.72 6.31 3.30
N ASP A 54 9.04 7.48 2.78
CA ASP A 54 8.23 8.70 2.89
C ASP A 54 7.26 8.78 1.70
N LEU A 55 5.98 8.51 1.95
CA LEU A 55 4.92 8.59 0.94
C LEU A 55 4.31 10.01 0.80
N THR A 56 4.79 11.02 1.53
CA THR A 56 4.25 12.40 1.48
C THR A 56 4.02 12.93 0.07
N PRO A 57 4.91 12.70 -0.93
CA PRO A 57 4.69 13.19 -2.29
C PRO A 57 3.46 12.62 -3.00
N LEU A 58 2.93 11.46 -2.57
CA LEU A 58 1.74 10.86 -3.19
C LEU A 58 0.47 11.69 -2.96
N ALA A 59 0.44 12.56 -1.95
CA ALA A 59 -0.68 13.47 -1.69
C ALA A 59 -0.98 14.43 -2.86
N ALA A 60 -0.04 14.60 -3.79
CA ALA A 60 -0.19 15.41 -5.00
C ALA A 60 -0.49 14.58 -6.26
N LEU A 61 -0.74 13.27 -6.14
CA LEU A 61 -0.97 12.33 -7.25
C LEU A 61 -2.40 11.77 -7.21
N PRO A 62 -3.42 12.58 -7.57
CA PRO A 62 -4.83 12.15 -7.51
C PRO A 62 -5.16 11.03 -8.50
N ASN A 63 -4.34 10.82 -9.52
CA ASN A 63 -4.50 9.81 -10.56
C ASN A 63 -3.82 8.47 -10.23
N LEU A 64 -3.18 8.33 -9.06
CA LEU A 64 -2.59 7.07 -8.61
C LEU A 64 -3.66 5.98 -8.49
N GLN A 65 -3.45 4.85 -9.19
CA GLN A 65 -4.35 3.70 -9.26
C GLN A 65 -3.79 2.45 -8.56
N LEU A 66 -2.46 2.29 -8.54
CA LEU A 66 -1.77 1.18 -7.90
C LEU A 66 -0.61 1.68 -7.03
N LEU A 67 -0.62 1.31 -5.75
CA LEU A 67 0.55 1.30 -4.89
C LEU A 67 0.96 -0.15 -4.62
N HIS A 68 2.12 -0.57 -5.12
CA HIS A 68 2.73 -1.86 -4.83
C HIS A 68 4.05 -1.66 -4.09
N ILE A 69 4.20 -2.30 -2.94
CA ILE A 69 5.44 -2.34 -2.17
C ILE A 69 5.69 -3.79 -1.76
N GLU A 70 6.82 -4.34 -2.16
CA GLU A 70 7.19 -5.72 -1.81
C GLU A 70 8.62 -5.85 -1.27
N PHE A 71 8.85 -6.94 -0.54
CA PHE A 71 10.15 -7.40 0.02
C PHE A 71 10.92 -6.41 0.93
N SER A 72 10.40 -5.22 1.15
CA SER A 72 10.98 -4.14 1.96
C SER A 72 10.58 -4.30 3.43
N PRO A 73 11.49 -4.55 4.41
CA PRO A 73 11.17 -4.77 5.83
C PRO A 73 10.73 -3.47 6.56
N LEU A 74 9.58 -2.96 6.18
CA LEU A 74 8.87 -1.85 6.81
C LEU A 74 8.13 -2.35 8.06
N GLN A 75 8.61 -2.02 9.25
CA GLN A 75 7.85 -2.30 10.50
C GLN A 75 6.52 -1.55 10.54
N SER A 76 6.46 -0.36 9.93
CA SER A 76 5.27 0.46 9.75
C SER A 76 5.39 1.34 8.50
N ILE A 77 4.26 1.69 7.89
CA ILE A 77 4.16 2.68 6.81
C ILE A 77 3.02 3.65 7.11
N ASP A 78 3.18 4.92 6.74
CA ASP A 78 2.12 5.93 6.83
C ASP A 78 1.38 6.04 5.49
N LEU A 79 0.08 5.72 5.50
CA LEU A 79 -0.80 5.81 4.34
C LEU A 79 -1.55 7.15 4.25
N THR A 80 -1.36 8.09 5.19
CA THR A 80 -2.06 9.40 5.22
C THR A 80 -2.03 10.14 3.87
N PRO A 81 -0.91 10.16 3.11
CA PRO A 81 -0.86 10.79 1.78
C PRO A 81 -1.82 10.19 0.75
N LEU A 82 -2.27 8.93 0.90
CA LEU A 82 -3.19 8.28 -0.02
C LEU A 82 -4.63 8.81 0.07
N SER A 83 -4.97 9.62 1.08
CA SER A 83 -6.28 10.26 1.19
C SER A 83 -6.64 11.17 0.00
N SER A 84 -5.63 11.70 -0.70
CA SER A 84 -5.80 12.45 -1.96
C SER A 84 -5.91 11.55 -3.21
N CYS A 85 -5.52 10.28 -3.13
CA CYS A 85 -5.49 9.33 -4.25
C CYS A 85 -6.89 8.72 -4.48
N VAL A 86 -7.86 9.56 -4.84
CA VAL A 86 -9.28 9.15 -5.01
C VAL A 86 -9.51 8.14 -6.14
N ASN A 87 -8.57 8.01 -7.08
CA ASN A 87 -8.60 7.03 -8.18
C ASN A 87 -7.90 5.71 -7.84
N LEU A 88 -7.45 5.51 -6.59
CA LEU A 88 -6.71 4.32 -6.19
C LEU A 88 -7.59 3.05 -6.24
N ARG A 89 -7.15 2.07 -7.03
CA ARG A 89 -7.82 0.79 -7.27
C ARG A 89 -7.16 -0.39 -6.55
N SER A 90 -5.85 -0.34 -6.29
CA SER A 90 -5.12 -1.46 -5.68
C SER A 90 -4.05 -0.96 -4.71
N ILE A 91 -4.01 -1.57 -3.52
CA ILE A 91 -2.91 -1.46 -2.57
C ILE A 91 -2.37 -2.85 -2.29
N GLU A 92 -1.07 -3.01 -2.51
CA GLU A 92 -0.38 -4.28 -2.46
C GLU A 92 0.89 -4.09 -1.60
N LEU A 93 0.79 -4.42 -0.31
CA LEU A 93 1.90 -4.34 0.66
C LEU A 93 2.32 -5.76 1.01
N VAL A 94 3.26 -6.31 0.24
CA VAL A 94 3.52 -7.75 0.14
C VAL A 94 4.86 -8.10 0.79
N ARG A 95 4.84 -9.01 1.77
CA ARG A 95 6.06 -9.46 2.48
C ARG A 95 6.89 -8.31 3.08
N THR A 96 6.24 -7.20 3.44
CA THR A 96 6.91 -6.00 3.96
C THR A 96 7.20 -6.05 5.47
N ALA A 97 6.87 -7.15 6.16
CA ALA A 97 7.06 -7.33 7.60
C ALA A 97 6.33 -6.31 8.52
N LEU A 98 5.29 -5.63 8.01
CA LEU A 98 4.46 -4.67 8.77
C LEU A 98 3.85 -5.32 10.02
N GLU A 99 4.01 -4.69 11.18
CA GLU A 99 3.43 -5.16 12.46
C GLU A 99 2.09 -4.47 12.77
N ARG A 100 1.88 -3.28 12.22
CA ARG A 100 0.66 -2.46 12.34
C ARG A 100 0.40 -1.68 11.06
N LEU A 101 -0.87 -1.48 10.73
CA LEU A 101 -1.29 -0.70 9.56
C LEU A 101 -2.58 0.06 9.85
N ASN A 102 -2.60 1.37 9.56
CA ASN A 102 -3.80 2.20 9.69
C ASN A 102 -4.47 2.35 8.32
N LEU A 103 -5.67 1.79 8.16
CA LEU A 103 -6.44 1.90 6.91
C LEU A 103 -7.31 3.15 6.81
N SER A 104 -7.36 4.02 7.83
CA SER A 104 -8.22 5.23 7.86
C SER A 104 -8.14 6.10 6.60
N PRO A 105 -6.95 6.35 5.99
CA PRO A 105 -6.84 7.13 4.75
C PRO A 105 -7.57 6.51 3.54
N LEU A 106 -7.81 5.19 3.56
CA LEU A 106 -8.45 4.49 2.45
C LEU A 106 -9.97 4.72 2.38
N SER A 107 -10.55 5.32 3.42
CA SER A 107 -11.98 5.73 3.42
C SER A 107 -12.33 6.78 2.36
N PHE A 108 -11.31 7.43 1.77
CA PHE A 108 -11.43 8.33 0.61
C PHE A 108 -11.23 7.62 -0.74
N CYS A 109 -10.61 6.42 -0.75
CA CYS A 109 -10.36 5.61 -1.94
C CYS A 109 -11.59 4.73 -2.28
N THR A 110 -12.73 5.36 -2.59
CA THR A 110 -13.98 4.64 -2.87
C THR A 110 -13.92 3.75 -4.12
N ASN A 111 -12.93 3.99 -5.01
CA ASN A 111 -12.62 3.18 -6.18
C ASN A 111 -11.75 1.94 -5.89
N LEU A 112 -11.38 1.66 -4.62
CA LEU A 112 -10.51 0.55 -4.27
C LEU A 112 -11.16 -0.80 -4.60
N GLU A 113 -10.47 -1.59 -5.43
CA GLU A 113 -10.88 -2.92 -5.89
C GLU A 113 -10.10 -4.05 -5.21
N ARG A 114 -8.85 -3.81 -4.79
CA ARG A 114 -7.99 -4.82 -4.15
C ARG A 114 -7.20 -4.29 -2.96
N LEU A 115 -7.11 -5.10 -1.92
CA LEU A 115 -6.22 -4.90 -0.77
C LEU A 115 -5.43 -6.18 -0.46
N LEU A 116 -4.15 -6.20 -0.84
CA LEU A 116 -3.26 -7.35 -0.67
C LEU A 116 -2.21 -7.02 0.40
N LEU A 117 -2.27 -7.69 1.55
CA LEU A 117 -1.42 -7.45 2.73
C LEU A 117 -0.65 -8.72 3.17
N TRP A 118 -0.44 -9.67 2.26
CA TRP A 118 0.06 -10.99 2.61
C TRP A 118 1.55 -11.00 2.97
N GLY A 119 1.95 -11.92 3.86
CA GLY A 119 3.34 -12.07 4.31
C GLY A 119 3.86 -10.97 5.24
N ASN A 120 2.97 -10.16 5.81
CA ASN A 120 3.30 -9.22 6.89
C ASN A 120 3.27 -9.90 8.27
N LYS A 121 3.26 -9.11 9.35
CA LYS A 121 3.19 -9.57 10.75
C LYS A 121 2.02 -8.91 11.51
N ILE A 122 1.03 -8.38 10.80
CA ILE A 122 -0.06 -7.59 11.36
C ILE A 122 -0.88 -8.44 12.34
N GLY A 123 -0.89 -8.04 13.61
CA GLY A 123 -1.59 -8.78 14.68
C GLY A 123 -3.08 -8.45 14.81
N LYS A 124 -3.48 -7.24 14.39
CA LYS A 124 -4.87 -6.77 14.36
C LYS A 124 -5.02 -5.77 13.21
N ILE A 125 -6.16 -5.81 12.53
CA ILE A 125 -6.49 -4.87 11.46
C ILE A 125 -7.95 -4.40 11.59
N ASP A 126 -8.17 -3.10 11.47
CA ASP A 126 -9.50 -2.50 11.42
C ASP A 126 -9.93 -2.31 9.97
N LEU A 127 -11.03 -2.96 9.58
CA LEU A 127 -11.61 -2.87 8.23
C LEU A 127 -12.70 -1.80 8.11
N THR A 128 -13.05 -1.10 9.19
CA THR A 128 -14.05 0.00 9.21
C THR A 128 -13.85 1.03 8.09
N PRO A 129 -12.62 1.47 7.77
CA PRO A 129 -12.38 2.42 6.68
C PRO A 129 -12.80 1.91 5.29
N LEU A 130 -12.86 0.59 5.08
CA LEU A 130 -13.20 -0.03 3.79
C LEU A 130 -14.71 -0.10 3.52
N ALA A 131 -15.56 0.23 4.49
CA ALA A 131 -17.02 0.12 4.35
C ALA A 131 -17.62 0.95 3.20
N LYS A 132 -16.88 1.93 2.67
CA LYS A 132 -17.25 2.75 1.49
C LYS A 132 -16.64 2.26 0.17
N CYS A 133 -15.71 1.31 0.20
CA CYS A 133 -15.09 0.70 -0.98
C CYS A 133 -16.05 -0.35 -1.57
N THR A 134 -17.19 0.09 -2.12
CA THR A 134 -18.23 -0.82 -2.63
C THR A 134 -17.80 -1.60 -3.87
N LEU A 135 -16.74 -1.14 -4.56
CA LEU A 135 -16.08 -1.81 -5.69
C LEU A 135 -15.01 -2.84 -5.27
N LEU A 136 -14.78 -3.05 -3.97
CA LEU A 136 -13.77 -3.97 -3.45
C LEU A 136 -14.13 -5.41 -3.84
N LYS A 137 -13.23 -6.05 -4.59
CA LYS A 137 -13.35 -7.42 -5.14
C LYS A 137 -12.50 -8.43 -4.39
N GLU A 138 -11.35 -7.99 -3.88
CA GLU A 138 -10.33 -8.89 -3.35
C GLU A 138 -9.67 -8.34 -2.06
N ILE A 139 -9.63 -9.15 -1.02
CA ILE A 139 -8.85 -8.91 0.20
C ILE A 139 -8.00 -10.15 0.50
N ILE A 140 -6.68 -9.97 0.58
CA ILE A 140 -5.75 -11.03 1.00
C ILE A 140 -4.97 -10.59 2.23
N LEU A 141 -5.21 -11.27 3.36
CA LEU A 141 -4.52 -11.12 4.65
C LEU A 141 -3.65 -12.34 4.99
N GLN A 142 -3.32 -13.15 3.97
CA GLN A 142 -2.68 -14.46 4.18
C GLN A 142 -1.28 -14.34 4.80
N GLU A 143 -0.94 -15.29 5.67
CA GLU A 143 0.40 -15.43 6.27
C GLU A 143 0.84 -14.32 7.23
N ALA A 144 -0.09 -13.53 7.79
CA ALA A 144 0.29 -12.61 8.87
C ALA A 144 0.83 -13.36 10.11
N ARG A 145 0.50 -14.66 10.27
CA ARG A 145 0.91 -15.59 11.36
C ARG A 145 0.67 -15.09 12.79
N SER A 146 0.03 -13.94 12.92
CA SER A 146 -0.14 -13.15 14.14
C SER A 146 -1.53 -12.53 14.23
N LEU A 147 -2.33 -12.53 13.16
CA LEU A 147 -3.69 -12.01 13.18
C LEU A 147 -4.56 -12.95 14.02
N ASP A 148 -4.90 -12.51 15.23
CA ASP A 148 -5.62 -13.28 16.25
C ASP A 148 -7.15 -13.08 16.17
N GLU A 149 -7.62 -11.94 15.65
CA GLU A 149 -9.04 -11.64 15.46
C GLU A 149 -9.29 -10.87 14.14
N LEU A 150 -10.48 -11.01 13.56
CA LEU A 150 -10.88 -10.31 12.34
C LEU A 150 -12.39 -10.06 12.30
N ASP A 151 -12.81 -8.81 12.48
CA ASP A 151 -14.20 -8.42 12.23
C ASP A 151 -14.42 -8.15 10.73
N LEU A 152 -15.40 -8.85 10.15
CA LEU A 152 -15.82 -8.71 8.77
C LEU A 152 -17.10 -7.87 8.62
N SER A 153 -17.74 -7.44 9.72
CA SER A 153 -18.96 -6.64 9.71
C SER A 153 -18.88 -5.35 8.86
N PRO A 154 -17.73 -4.64 8.78
CA PRO A 154 -17.62 -3.45 7.94
C PRO A 154 -17.70 -3.74 6.43
N LEU A 155 -17.43 -4.97 6.01
CA LEU A 155 -17.44 -5.37 4.59
C LEU A 155 -18.84 -5.68 4.07
N SER A 156 -19.89 -5.58 4.90
CA SER A 156 -21.29 -5.84 4.50
C SER A 156 -21.78 -5.00 3.30
N SER A 157 -21.15 -3.85 3.06
CA SER A 157 -21.43 -2.97 1.91
C SER A 157 -20.61 -3.31 0.65
N CYS A 158 -19.55 -4.12 0.75
CA CYS A 158 -18.66 -4.50 -0.33
C CYS A 158 -19.27 -5.60 -1.21
N ARG A 159 -20.39 -5.30 -1.89
CA ARG A 159 -21.18 -6.26 -2.68
C ARG A 159 -20.42 -6.88 -3.87
N MET A 160 -19.29 -6.30 -4.26
CA MET A 160 -18.42 -6.84 -5.31
C MET A 160 -17.35 -7.82 -4.79
N LEU A 161 -17.27 -8.06 -3.48
CA LEU A 161 -16.24 -8.89 -2.85
C LEU A 161 -16.40 -10.36 -3.27
N GLN A 162 -15.46 -10.84 -4.09
CA GLN A 162 -15.43 -12.19 -4.65
C GLN A 162 -14.42 -13.09 -3.94
N TYR A 163 -13.33 -12.51 -3.42
CA TYR A 163 -12.27 -13.25 -2.77
C TYR A 163 -11.84 -12.59 -1.46
N LEU A 164 -11.97 -13.34 -0.36
CA LEU A 164 -11.39 -13.00 0.94
C LEU A 164 -10.55 -14.18 1.41
N ASN A 165 -9.25 -13.94 1.64
CA ASN A 165 -8.34 -14.96 2.14
C ASN A 165 -7.58 -14.46 3.37
N ALA A 166 -7.98 -14.97 4.54
CA ALA A 166 -7.30 -14.81 5.82
C ALA A 166 -6.69 -16.13 6.32
N ARG A 167 -6.35 -17.08 5.43
CA ARG A 167 -5.74 -18.36 5.80
C ARG A 167 -4.32 -18.17 6.34
N ARG A 168 -3.82 -19.14 7.11
CA ARG A 168 -2.49 -19.11 7.77
C ARG A 168 -2.33 -17.93 8.76
N ASN A 169 -3.43 -17.57 9.42
CA ASN A 169 -3.48 -16.67 10.58
C ASN A 169 -3.83 -17.47 11.85
N ARG A 170 -4.06 -16.80 12.97
CA ARG A 170 -4.38 -17.41 14.28
C ARG A 170 -5.87 -17.31 14.67
N LEU A 171 -6.70 -16.96 13.68
CA LEU A 171 -8.17 -16.92 13.74
C LEU A 171 -8.79 -18.27 14.11
#